data_AF-A0A4R7G4H4-F1
#
_entry.id   AF-A0A4R7G4H4-F1
#
_cell.length_a   1.000
_cell.length_b   1.000
_cell.length_c   1.000
_cell.angle_alpha   90.00
_cell.angle_beta   90.00
_cell.angle_gamma   90.00
#
_symmetry.space_group_name_H-M   'P 1'
#
loop_
_entity.id
_entity.type
_entity.pdbx_description
1 polymer ?
#
loop_
_entity_poly.entity_id
_entity_poly.type
_entity_poly.pdbx_seq_one_letter_code
_entity_poly.pdbx_strand_id
1 'polypeptide(L)' 'MHAVTRVEVVEAVKTAFTLTAQPTVPRDLVQAATASGARPAVVTVLAGLDEDLQFRRLRELWEYFPHMPVNAIDAG' A
#
# COMPACT_ATOMS: atom_id res chain seq x y z
N MET A 1 -9.81 -4.21 -16.17
CA MET A 1 -8.84 -3.61 -15.23
C MET A 1 -9.03 -4.32 -13.90
N HIS A 2 -8.06 -5.10 -13.43
CA HIS A 2 -8.21 -5.88 -12.20
C HIS A 2 -8.16 -4.96 -10.97
N ALA A 3 -8.96 -5.29 -9.96
CA ALA A 3 -8.94 -4.58 -8.68
C ALA A 3 -7.54 -4.67 -8.06
N VAL A 4 -7.11 -3.60 -7.38
CA VAL A 4 -5.90 -3.63 -6.54
C VAL A 4 -6.19 -4.50 -5.31
N THR A 5 -5.26 -5.38 -4.99
CA THR A 5 -5.39 -6.33 -3.89
C THR A 5 -4.43 -6.00 -2.74
N ARG A 6 -4.77 -6.47 -1.53
CA ARG A 6 -3.91 -6.30 -0.35
C ARG A 6 -2.54 -6.95 -0.54
N VAL A 7 -2.49 -8.11 -1.21
CA VAL A 7 -1.22 -8.77 -1.55
C VAL A 7 -0.36 -7.90 -2.45
N GLU A 8 -0.93 -7.29 -3.49
CA GLU A 8 -0.19 -6.38 -4.37
C GLU A 8 0.35 -5.17 -3.61
N VAL A 9 -0.46 -4.58 -2.71
CA VAL A 9 -0.03 -3.45 -1.88
C VAL A 9 1.11 -3.87 -0.94
N VAL A 10 0.98 -5.01 -0.25
CA VAL A 10 2.01 -5.54 0.66
C VAL A 10 3.33 -5.71 -0.07
N GLU A 11 3.32 -6.39 -1.20
CA GLU A 11 4.53 -6.64 -1.98
C GLU A 11 5.19 -5.34 -2.46
N ALA A 12 4.38 -4.33 -2.79
CA ALA A 12 4.84 -3.02 -3.23
C ALA A 12 5.46 -2.18 -2.10
N VAL A 13 4.92 -2.24 -0.88
CA VAL A 13 5.31 -1.32 0.21
C VAL A 13 6.16 -1.97 1.30
N LYS A 14 6.40 -3.30 1.27
CA LYS A 14 7.13 -4.02 2.33
C LYS A 14 8.48 -3.39 2.68
N THR A 15 9.18 -2.83 1.70
CA THR A 15 10.48 -2.17 1.90
C THR A 15 10.38 -0.89 2.74
N ALA A 16 9.27 -0.15 2.64
CA ALA A 16 9.01 1.04 3.46
C ALA A 16 8.92 0.73 4.96
N PHE A 17 8.47 -0.49 5.31
CA PHE A 17 8.32 -0.93 6.70
C PHE A 17 9.53 -1.69 7.25
N THR A 18 10.56 -1.95 6.45
CA THR A 18 11.65 -2.86 6.84
C THR A 18 12.76 -2.17 7.66
N LEU A 19 12.90 -0.84 7.57
CA LEU A 19 14.18 -0.19 7.92
C LEU A 19 14.10 1.04 8.82
N THR A 20 12.93 1.46 9.30
CA THR A 20 12.81 2.75 10.00
C THR A 20 12.28 2.60 11.42
N ALA A 21 12.98 3.22 12.39
CA ALA A 21 12.44 3.48 13.73
C ALA A 21 11.30 4.53 13.71
N GLN A 22 11.12 5.21 12.57
CA GLN A 22 10.10 6.21 12.35
C GLN A 22 8.84 5.60 11.70
N PRO A 23 7.65 6.13 12.01
CA PRO A 23 6.43 5.78 11.30
C PRO A 23 6.58 6.04 9.80
N THR A 24 6.06 5.12 8.99
CA THR A 24 6.02 5.24 7.53
C THR A 24 4.91 6.22 7.14
N VAL A 25 5.21 7.20 6.29
CA VAL A 25 4.22 8.16 5.77
C VAL A 25 3.78 7.79 4.34
N PRO A 26 2.63 8.27 3.85
CA PRO A 26 2.15 8.01 2.49
C PRO A 26 3.19 8.24 1.38
N ARG A 27 4.01 9.28 1.52
CA ARG A 27 5.10 9.55 0.58
C ARG A 27 6.10 8.40 0.49
N ASP A 28 6.43 7.77 1.61
CA ASP A 28 7.34 6.62 1.66
C ASP A 28 6.71 5.39 0.99
N LEU A 29 5.40 5.20 1.18
CA LEU A 29 4.65 4.12 0.54
C LEU A 29 4.64 4.26 -0.98
N VAL A 30 4.37 5.48 -1.49
CA VAL A 30 4.41 5.80 -2.92
C VAL A 30 5.82 5.59 -3.48
N GLN A 31 6.85 6.05 -2.78
CA GLN A 31 8.23 5.86 -3.19
C GLN A 31 8.62 4.38 -3.24
N ALA A 32 8.26 3.61 -2.21
CA ALA A 32 8.52 2.17 -2.16
C ALA A 32 7.80 1.41 -3.29
N ALA A 33 6.51 1.68 -3.50
CA ALA A 33 5.73 1.07 -4.57
C ALA A 33 6.26 1.42 -5.96
N THR A 34 6.72 2.65 -6.16
CA THR A 34 7.34 3.08 -7.43
C THR A 34 8.67 2.37 -7.63
N ALA A 35 9.51 2.29 -6.60
CA ALA A 35 10.82 1.63 -6.66
C ALA A 35 10.70 0.11 -6.87
N SER A 36 9.62 -0.52 -6.39
CA SER A 36 9.35 -1.93 -6.60
C SER A 36 8.77 -2.26 -7.98
N GLY A 37 8.50 -1.25 -8.82
CA GLY A 37 7.83 -1.44 -10.11
C GLY A 37 6.36 -1.85 -9.99
N ALA A 38 5.66 -1.40 -8.94
CA ALA A 38 4.25 -1.71 -8.75
C ALA A 38 3.38 -1.16 -9.90
N ARG A 39 2.24 -1.80 -10.15
CA ARG A 39 1.27 -1.35 -11.16
C ARG A 39 0.84 0.10 -10.84
N PRO A 40 0.62 0.96 -11.85
CA PRO A 40 0.18 2.34 -11.62
C PRO A 40 -1.05 2.47 -10.71
N ALA A 41 -2.01 1.54 -10.80
CA ALA A 41 -3.18 1.52 -9.94
C ALA A 41 -2.85 1.38 -8.44
N VAL A 42 -1.80 0.63 -8.07
CA VAL A 42 -1.33 0.52 -6.67
C VAL A 42 -0.79 1.87 -6.20
N VAL A 43 0.03 2.51 -7.03
CA VAL A 43 0.60 3.84 -6.76
C VAL A 43 -0.51 4.88 -6.59
N THR A 44 -1.52 4.87 -7.47
CA THR A 44 -2.67 5.77 -7.39
C THR A 44 -3.46 5.60 -6.09
N VAL A 45 -3.67 4.35 -5.64
CA VAL A 45 -4.37 4.10 -4.38
C VAL A 45 -3.57 4.65 -3.19
N LEU A 46 -2.25 4.41 -3.16
CA LEU A 46 -1.38 4.91 -2.09
C LEU A 46 -1.24 6.44 -2.10
N ALA A 47 -1.22 7.06 -3.28
CA ALA A 47 -1.18 8.51 -3.43
C ALA A 47 -2.50 9.21 -3.03
N GLY A 48 -3.60 8.44 -2.90
CA GLY A 48 -4.88 8.95 -2.41
C GLY A 48 -5.01 9.00 -0.88
N LEU A 49 -3.99 8.54 -0.15
CA LEU A 49 -3.94 8.68 1.31
C LEU A 49 -3.65 10.13 1.69
N ASP A 50 -4.23 10.57 2.81
CA ASP A 50 -3.94 11.88 3.41
C ASP A 50 -2.47 11.93 3.86
N GLU A 51 -1.77 13.01 3.52
CA GLU A 51 -0.33 13.17 3.73
C GLU A 51 0.10 13.19 5.20
N ASP A 52 -0.82 13.54 6.10
CA ASP A 52 -0.58 13.60 7.55
C ASP A 52 -0.67 12.21 8.23
N LEU A 53 -1.06 11.16 7.50
CA LEU A 53 -1.14 9.81 8.04
C LEU A 53 0.24 9.23 8.36
N GLN A 54 0.27 8.44 9.43
CA GLN A 54 1.47 7.76 9.89
C GLN A 54 1.15 6.31 10.21
N PHE A 55 1.91 5.40 9.60
CA PHE A 55 1.74 3.97 9.73
C PHE A 55 2.93 3.38 10.49
N ARG A 56 2.68 2.82 11.67
CA ARG A 56 3.69 2.06 12.41
C ARG A 56 3.73 0.60 11.97
N ARG A 57 2.62 0.10 11.46
CA ARG A 57 2.47 -1.29 11.04
C ARG A 57 1.68 -1.36 9.75
N LEU A 58 2.06 -2.30 8.89
CA LEU A 58 1.37 -2.53 7.62
C LEU A 58 -0.14 -2.76 7.80
N ARG A 59 -0.57 -3.45 8.87
CA ARG A 59 -1.98 -3.73 9.13
C ARG A 59 -2.86 -2.47 9.25
N GLU A 60 -2.29 -1.34 9.63
CA GLU A 60 -3.00 -0.07 9.80
C GLU A 60 -3.49 0.48 8.45
N LEU A 61 -2.84 0.11 7.33
CA LEU A 61 -3.32 0.46 5.98
C LEU A 61 -4.72 -0.09 5.70
N TRP A 62 -5.07 -1.23 6.30
CA TRP A 62 -6.36 -1.87 6.07
C TRP A 62 -7.52 -1.16 6.77
N GLU A 63 -7.23 -0.23 7.68
CA GLU A 63 -8.23 0.66 8.28
C GLU A 63 -8.69 1.72 7.26
N TYR A 64 -7.81 2.12 6.34
CA TYR A 64 -8.10 3.07 5.25
C TYR A 64 -8.59 2.40 3.97
N PHE A 65 -8.28 1.10 3.81
CA PHE A 65 -8.73 0.30 2.66
C PHE A 65 -9.54 -0.93 3.09
N PRO A 66 -10.65 -0.77 3.84
CA PRO A 66 -11.38 -1.90 4.42
C PRO A 66 -11.98 -2.83 3.35
N HIS A 67 -12.38 -2.28 2.21
CA HIS A 67 -13.00 -3.00 1.09
C HIS A 67 -12.02 -3.54 0.07
N MET A 68 -10.70 -3.36 0.27
CA MET A 68 -9.71 -3.86 -0.67
C MET A 68 -9.67 -5.40 -0.62
N PRO A 69 -9.84 -6.09 -1.78
CA PRO A 69 -9.80 -7.54 -1.84
C PRO A 69 -8.43 -8.07 -1.43
N VAL A 70 -8.37 -9.24 -0.80
CA VAL A 70 -7.11 -9.80 -0.30
C VAL A 70 -6.21 -10.23 -1.44
N ASN A 71 -6.76 -10.98 -2.40
CA ASN A 71 -6.10 -11.51 -3.57
C ASN A 71 -6.97 -11.30 -4.82
N ALA A 72 -6.40 -11.54 -6.00
CA ALA A 72 -7.13 -11.39 -7.27
C ALA A 72 -8.11 -12.55 -7.54
N ILE A 73 -8.19 -13.52 -6.62
CA ILE A 73 -9.04 -14.70 -6.71
C ILE A 73 -10.32 -14.42 -5.90
N ASP A 74 -11.11 -13.44 -6.32
CA ASP A 74 -12.56 -13.43 -6.06
C ASP A 74 -13.26 -12.32 -6.86
N ALA A 75 -13.62 -12.69 -8.09
CA ALA A 75 -14.78 -12.18 -8.82
C ALA A 75 -15.17 -13.29 -9.82
N GLY A 76 -15.52 -14.45 -9.27
CA GLY A 76 -16.13 -15.58 -9.98
C GLY A 76 -17.58 -15.69 -9.58
#